data_AF-A0A150PF08-F1
#
_entry.id   AF-A0A150PF08-F1
#
_cell.length_a   1.000
_cell.length_b   1.000
_cell.length_c   1.000
_cell.angle_alpha   90.00
_cell.angle_beta   90.00
_cell.angle_gamma   90.00
#
_symmetry.space_group_name_H-M   'P 1'
#
loop_
_entity.id
_entity.type
_entity.pdbx_description
1 polymer ?
#
loop_
_entity_poly.entity_id
_entity_poly.type
_entity_poly.pdbx_seq_one_letter_code
_entity_poly.pdbx_strand_id
1 'polypeptide(L)'
;MVPARGSASGSASTEFLRVLMTAAAKDGIEAVDVRRAMAVSGDLLEKRGARVPIALVRRAWSGLTDRAADPLLSLRAARMLPPGSLDILDYLAQTSTTGAEAFEQLTRYLPLLADAGRVWTEVDRRTFRFRHAAPGGLPSLAELLLGLIVERARTMFGPAFAPRLIRFAHAPSSAASAYEEVLGVPVQFGGGFDELVFDRDIVRAPVASHDPALRGILVAQAEEALSRLHLDLRAASALDREFVPAFRHALALALDAGDPSLVRIGESFGMSARTLQRR
;
A
#
# COMPACT_ATOMS: atom_id res chain seq x y z
N MET A 1 0.63 -2.82 -23.67
CA MET A 1 -0.83 -2.69 -23.51
C MET A 1 -1.17 -3.11 -22.09
N VAL A 2 -1.48 -2.16 -21.21
CA VAL A 2 -1.77 -2.44 -19.79
C VAL A 2 -3.25 -2.78 -19.67
N PRO A 3 -3.65 -3.98 -19.21
CA PRO A 3 -5.04 -4.22 -18.88
C PRO A 3 -5.32 -3.54 -17.54
N ALA A 4 -6.09 -2.47 -17.58
CA ALA A 4 -6.69 -1.85 -16.40
C ALA A 4 -7.77 -2.78 -15.84
N ARG A 5 -7.38 -3.73 -14.97
CA ARG A 5 -8.30 -4.46 -14.10
C ARG A 5 -7.65 -4.70 -12.74
N GLY A 6 -7.40 -3.62 -12.01
CA GLY A 6 -7.39 -3.67 -10.54
C GLY A 6 -8.73 -3.15 -10.08
N SER A 7 -9.53 -3.98 -9.40
CA SER A 7 -10.73 -3.50 -8.71
C SER A 7 -10.30 -2.52 -7.60
N ALA A 8 -11.16 -1.58 -7.23
CA ALA A 8 -10.97 -0.72 -6.05
C ALA A 8 -11.04 -1.49 -4.71
N SER A 9 -11.12 -2.83 -4.79
CA SER A 9 -11.10 -3.75 -3.66
C SER A 9 -9.68 -4.17 -3.33
N GLY A 10 -9.45 -4.42 -2.06
CA GLY A 10 -8.15 -4.77 -1.51
C GLY A 10 -8.17 -4.48 -0.03
N SER A 11 -7.08 -4.84 0.64
CA SER A 11 -6.92 -4.65 2.06
C SER A 11 -5.53 -4.13 2.39
N ALA A 12 -5.37 -3.72 3.64
CA ALA A 12 -4.08 -3.30 4.19
C ALA A 12 -3.89 -3.95 5.55
N SER A 13 -2.67 -4.33 5.85
CA SER A 13 -2.32 -4.98 7.12
C SER A 13 -2.16 -3.98 8.26
N THR A 14 -2.22 -4.47 9.49
CA THR A 14 -1.95 -3.69 10.69
C THR A 14 -0.54 -3.11 10.73
N GLU A 15 0.44 -3.74 10.07
CA GLU A 15 1.78 -3.19 9.83
C GLU A 15 1.69 -1.89 9.01
N PHE A 16 0.93 -1.89 7.91
CA PHE A 16 0.74 -0.69 7.10
C PHE A 16 0.00 0.41 7.88
N LEU A 17 -0.97 0.05 8.71
CA LEU A 17 -1.65 1.01 9.59
C LEU A 17 -0.67 1.63 10.61
N ARG A 18 0.26 0.83 11.16
CA ARG A 18 1.34 1.33 12.04
C ARG A 18 2.24 2.32 11.33
N VAL A 19 2.63 2.06 10.08
CA VAL A 19 3.38 3.01 9.25
C VAL A 19 2.63 4.34 9.13
N LEU A 20 1.34 4.32 8.83
CA LEU A 20 0.52 5.53 8.71
C LEU A 20 0.40 6.29 10.05
N MET A 21 0.22 5.58 11.16
CA MET A 21 0.19 6.21 12.49
C MET A 21 1.54 6.88 12.83
N THR A 22 2.67 6.21 12.56
CA THR A 22 3.99 6.79 12.79
C THR A 22 4.26 7.98 11.87
N ALA A 23 3.81 7.91 10.61
CA ALA A 23 3.89 9.02 9.66
C ALA A 23 3.09 10.24 10.13
N ALA A 24 1.85 10.04 10.56
CA ALA A 24 0.97 11.09 11.03
C ALA A 24 1.50 11.79 12.31
N ALA A 25 2.06 11.01 13.25
CA ALA A 25 2.61 11.54 14.50
C ALA A 25 3.72 12.57 14.29
N LYS A 26 4.39 12.59 13.12
CA LYS A 26 5.43 13.58 12.81
C LYS A 26 4.91 14.98 12.53
N ASP A 27 3.63 15.12 12.26
CA ASP A 27 2.95 16.42 12.01
C ASP A 27 1.98 16.77 13.14
N GLY A 28 2.21 16.21 14.33
CA GLY A 28 1.37 16.43 15.51
C GLY A 28 -0.02 15.77 15.43
N ILE A 29 -0.26 14.88 14.45
CA ILE A 29 -1.49 14.11 14.37
C ILE A 29 -1.37 12.90 15.30
N GLU A 30 -2.12 12.92 16.40
CA GLU A 30 -2.08 11.86 17.40
C GLU A 30 -2.54 10.51 16.85
N ALA A 31 -1.86 9.43 17.26
CA ALA A 31 -2.18 8.07 16.80
C ALA A 31 -3.64 7.66 17.12
N VAL A 32 -4.24 8.22 18.19
CA VAL A 32 -5.65 8.00 18.52
C VAL A 32 -6.59 8.57 17.46
N ASP A 33 -6.24 9.70 16.85
CA ASP A 33 -7.06 10.34 15.82
C ASP A 33 -7.01 9.56 14.52
N VAL A 34 -5.82 9.05 14.16
CA VAL A 34 -5.66 8.14 13.02
C VAL A 34 -6.47 6.87 13.21
N ARG A 35 -6.36 6.23 14.39
CA ARG A 35 -7.12 5.02 14.72
C ARG A 35 -8.62 5.26 14.69
N ARG A 36 -9.09 6.38 15.26
CA ARG A 36 -10.51 6.76 15.27
C ARG A 36 -11.01 7.01 13.85
N ALA A 37 -10.25 7.72 13.01
CA ALA A 37 -10.59 7.95 11.61
C ALA A 37 -10.67 6.65 10.80
N MET A 38 -9.81 5.68 11.11
CA MET A 38 -9.87 4.33 10.53
C MET A 38 -10.98 3.46 11.11
N ALA A 39 -11.66 3.86 12.18
CA ALA A 39 -12.66 3.03 12.87
C ALA A 39 -12.14 1.62 13.24
N VAL A 40 -10.86 1.52 13.63
CA VAL A 40 -10.19 0.27 14.00
C VAL A 40 -10.07 0.17 15.52
N SER A 41 -10.40 -0.98 16.09
CA SER A 41 -10.21 -1.24 17.53
C SER A 41 -8.72 -1.38 17.87
N GLY A 42 -8.34 -1.01 19.10
CA GLY A 42 -6.97 -1.23 19.60
C GLY A 42 -6.55 -2.70 19.48
N ASP A 43 -7.43 -3.62 19.88
CA ASP A 43 -7.21 -5.07 19.81
C ASP A 43 -6.91 -5.58 18.39
N LEU A 44 -7.40 -4.91 17.35
CA LEU A 44 -7.07 -5.29 15.97
C LEU A 44 -5.64 -4.89 15.63
N LEU A 45 -5.18 -3.70 16.05
CA LEU A 45 -3.82 -3.22 15.77
C LEU A 45 -2.74 -4.09 16.42
N GLU A 46 -3.04 -4.69 17.58
CA GLU A 46 -2.13 -5.63 18.26
C GLU A 46 -2.03 -6.99 17.55
N LYS A 47 -3.00 -7.34 16.70
CA LYS A 47 -2.96 -8.57 15.91
C LYS A 47 -2.08 -8.36 14.67
N ARG A 48 -0.86 -8.92 14.72
CA ARG A 48 0.05 -8.96 13.57
C ARG A 48 -0.60 -9.61 12.36
N GLY A 49 -0.45 -9.00 11.19
CA GLY A 49 -0.99 -9.50 9.93
C GLY A 49 -2.51 -9.43 9.80
N ALA A 50 -3.25 -8.93 10.80
CA ALA A 50 -4.67 -8.64 10.63
C ALA A 50 -4.84 -7.56 9.56
N ARG A 51 -5.99 -7.58 8.85
CA ARG A 51 -6.21 -6.72 7.69
C ARG A 51 -7.52 -5.97 7.78
N VAL A 52 -7.56 -4.79 7.17
CA VAL A 52 -8.74 -3.95 7.02
C VAL A 52 -8.97 -3.60 5.54
N PRO A 53 -10.21 -3.33 5.12
CA PRO A 53 -10.46 -2.89 3.75
C PRO A 53 -9.67 -1.62 3.40
N ILE A 54 -9.01 -1.61 2.25
CA ILE A 54 -8.17 -0.46 1.83
C ILE A 54 -8.99 0.82 1.70
N ALA A 55 -10.28 0.71 1.34
CA ALA A 55 -11.17 1.86 1.22
C ALA A 55 -11.30 2.63 2.55
N LEU A 56 -11.26 1.91 3.68
CA LEU A 56 -11.31 2.51 5.01
C LEU A 56 -9.99 3.20 5.37
N VAL A 57 -8.85 2.61 5.00
CA VAL A 57 -7.53 3.26 5.11
C VAL A 57 -7.47 4.53 4.26
N ARG A 58 -7.90 4.47 3.00
CA ARG A 58 -7.93 5.63 2.09
C ARG A 58 -8.81 6.74 2.64
N ARG A 59 -10.05 6.45 3.03
CA ARG A 59 -10.95 7.48 3.59
C ARG A 59 -10.36 8.14 4.84
N ALA A 60 -9.82 7.34 5.76
CA ALA A 60 -9.21 7.86 6.96
C ALA A 60 -7.98 8.71 6.66
N TRP A 61 -7.09 8.21 5.79
CA TRP A 61 -5.86 8.91 5.43
C TRP A 61 -6.12 10.22 4.68
N SER A 62 -7.00 10.20 3.67
CA SER A 62 -7.44 11.43 2.96
C SER A 62 -7.99 12.44 3.96
N GLY A 63 -8.89 12.02 4.84
CA GLY A 63 -9.47 12.92 5.84
C GLY A 63 -8.43 13.53 6.79
N LEU A 64 -7.27 12.91 6.99
CA LEU A 64 -6.17 13.48 7.77
C LEU A 64 -5.30 14.41 6.92
N THR A 65 -4.90 13.97 5.72
CA THR A 65 -4.02 14.74 4.83
C THR A 65 -4.69 15.98 4.25
N ASP A 66 -6.00 15.95 4.01
CA ASP A 66 -6.77 17.10 3.51
C ASP A 66 -6.85 18.24 4.54
N ARG A 67 -6.58 17.94 5.82
CA ARG A 67 -6.53 18.91 6.92
C ARG A 67 -5.11 19.21 7.40
N ALA A 68 -4.10 18.52 6.84
CA ALA A 68 -2.71 18.75 7.22
C ALA A 68 -2.25 20.11 6.69
N ALA A 69 -1.41 20.80 7.46
CA ALA A 69 -0.84 22.07 7.04
C ALA A 69 0.22 21.87 5.94
N ASP A 70 0.93 20.74 5.96
CA ASP A 70 1.93 20.39 4.96
C ASP A 70 1.33 19.51 3.84
N PRO A 71 1.22 20.01 2.59
CA PRO A 71 0.73 19.22 1.46
C PRO A 71 1.67 18.08 1.06
N LEU A 72 2.89 18.03 1.60
CA LEU A 72 3.91 17.00 1.38
C LEU A 72 4.12 16.11 2.62
N LEU A 73 3.19 16.14 3.58
CA LEU A 73 3.27 15.37 4.83
C LEU A 73 3.72 13.92 4.62
N SER A 74 3.05 13.19 3.72
CA SER A 74 3.36 11.79 3.45
C SER A 74 4.77 11.57 2.93
N LEU A 75 5.24 12.48 2.07
CA LEU A 75 6.59 12.43 1.50
C LEU A 75 7.65 12.72 2.56
N ARG A 76 7.44 13.71 3.42
CA ARG A 76 8.36 14.02 4.53
C ARG A 76 8.37 12.92 5.57
N ALA A 77 7.20 12.37 5.89
CA ALA A 77 7.09 11.24 6.82
C ALA A 77 7.92 10.04 6.37
N ALA A 78 7.95 9.74 5.06
CA ALA A 78 8.77 8.67 4.50
C ALA A 78 10.26 8.79 4.89
N ARG A 79 10.81 10.01 4.94
CA ARG A 79 12.20 10.29 5.33
C ARG A 79 12.52 10.06 6.80
N MET A 80 11.50 10.14 7.63
CA MET A 80 11.65 10.06 9.08
C MET A 80 11.34 8.66 9.63
N LEU A 81 10.75 7.80 8.81
CA LEU A 81 10.38 6.44 9.20
C LEU A 81 11.64 5.56 9.27
N PRO A 82 12.00 5.03 10.46
CA PRO A 82 13.21 4.25 10.64
C PRO A 82 13.16 2.94 9.83
N PRO A 83 14.32 2.34 9.50
CA PRO A 83 14.38 0.98 8.98
C PRO A 83 13.60 0.01 9.86
N GLY A 84 12.86 -0.92 9.25
CA GLY A 84 11.95 -1.85 9.94
C GLY A 84 10.50 -1.36 10.00
N SER A 85 10.21 -0.12 9.57
CA SER A 85 8.83 0.39 9.51
C SER A 85 7.96 -0.40 8.52
N LEU A 86 8.51 -0.94 7.43
CA LEU A 86 7.77 -1.80 6.50
C LEU A 86 7.70 -3.27 6.96
N ASP A 87 8.02 -3.54 8.24
CA ASP A 87 8.11 -4.87 8.84
C ASP A 87 9.03 -5.80 8.01
N ILE A 88 8.67 -7.07 7.84
CA ILE A 88 9.44 -8.09 7.13
C ILE A 88 9.96 -7.65 5.75
N LEU A 89 9.26 -6.75 5.04
CA LEU A 89 9.71 -6.24 3.74
C LEU A 89 11.00 -5.45 3.82
N ASP A 90 11.15 -4.61 4.85
CA ASP A 90 12.36 -3.82 5.05
C ASP A 90 13.57 -4.74 5.25
N TYR A 91 13.38 -5.83 6.01
CA TYR A 91 14.44 -6.77 6.30
C TYR A 91 14.78 -7.67 5.11
N LEU A 92 13.78 -8.10 4.33
CA LEU A 92 14.02 -8.85 3.09
C LEU A 92 14.85 -8.04 2.09
N ALA A 93 14.53 -6.76 1.89
CA ALA A 93 15.30 -5.89 1.02
C ALA A 93 16.74 -5.71 1.55
N GLN A 94 16.90 -5.42 2.85
CA GLN A 94 18.23 -5.17 3.46
C GLN A 94 19.13 -6.42 3.53
N THR A 95 18.57 -7.61 3.59
CA THR A 95 19.34 -8.88 3.65
C THR A 95 19.57 -9.49 2.26
N SER A 96 19.02 -8.87 1.21
CA SER A 96 19.27 -9.25 -0.19
C SER A 96 20.74 -9.08 -0.55
N THR A 97 21.24 -9.87 -1.50
CA THR A 97 22.62 -9.83 -1.99
C THR A 97 22.84 -8.69 -2.99
N THR A 98 21.83 -8.40 -3.82
CA THR A 98 21.92 -7.39 -4.88
C THR A 98 20.69 -6.50 -4.90
N GLY A 99 20.79 -5.33 -5.52
CA GLY A 99 19.63 -4.48 -5.76
C GLY A 99 18.53 -5.16 -6.57
N ALA A 100 18.88 -6.02 -7.55
CA ALA A 100 17.88 -6.80 -8.28
C ALA A 100 17.03 -7.66 -7.34
N GLU A 101 17.69 -8.40 -6.45
CA GLU A 101 17.01 -9.24 -5.46
C GLU A 101 16.19 -8.38 -4.49
N ALA A 102 16.73 -7.25 -4.00
CA ALA A 102 15.99 -6.37 -3.10
C ALA A 102 14.68 -5.85 -3.72
N PHE A 103 14.71 -5.41 -4.99
CA PHE A 103 13.49 -4.97 -5.68
C PHE A 103 12.56 -6.11 -6.08
N GLU A 104 13.08 -7.31 -6.34
CA GLU A 104 12.27 -8.51 -6.56
C GLU A 104 11.50 -8.87 -5.28
N GLN A 105 12.18 -8.92 -4.14
CA GLN A 105 11.58 -9.16 -2.83
C GLN A 105 10.51 -8.10 -2.52
N LEU A 106 10.83 -6.81 -2.72
CA LEU A 106 9.87 -5.72 -2.53
C LEU A 106 8.63 -5.92 -3.42
N THR A 107 8.82 -6.20 -4.70
CA THR A 107 7.71 -6.39 -5.67
C THR A 107 6.84 -7.58 -5.30
N ARG A 108 7.45 -8.67 -4.85
CA ARG A 108 6.77 -9.93 -4.52
C ARG A 108 5.96 -9.83 -3.22
N TYR A 109 6.52 -9.19 -2.19
CA TYR A 109 5.93 -9.20 -0.85
C TYR A 109 5.17 -7.92 -0.48
N LEU A 110 5.16 -6.87 -1.32
CA LEU A 110 4.35 -5.67 -1.07
C LEU A 110 2.87 -5.95 -0.74
N PRO A 111 2.20 -6.96 -1.36
CA PRO A 111 0.83 -7.33 -0.99
C PRO A 111 0.62 -7.66 0.50
N LEU A 112 1.68 -8.10 1.20
CA LEU A 112 1.62 -8.33 2.65
C LEU A 112 1.33 -7.05 3.41
N LEU A 113 1.75 -5.88 2.92
CA LEU A 113 1.36 -4.58 3.50
C LEU A 113 0.02 -4.11 2.96
N ALA A 114 -0.15 -4.10 1.63
CA ALA A 114 -1.39 -3.67 1.00
C ALA A 114 -1.57 -4.32 -0.37
N ASP A 115 -2.74 -4.92 -0.61
CA ASP A 115 -3.11 -5.61 -1.85
C ASP A 115 -4.13 -4.80 -2.67
N ALA A 116 -3.90 -3.49 -2.77
CA ALA A 116 -4.82 -2.54 -3.41
C ALA A 116 -4.21 -1.79 -4.60
N GLY A 117 -3.16 -2.36 -5.16
CA GLY A 117 -2.41 -1.83 -6.28
C GLY A 117 -1.48 -2.91 -6.84
N ARG A 118 -0.73 -2.52 -7.86
CA ARG A 118 0.27 -3.38 -8.48
C ARG A 118 1.61 -2.68 -8.47
N VAL A 119 2.64 -3.45 -8.19
CA VAL A 119 4.03 -3.06 -8.41
C VAL A 119 4.69 -4.01 -9.38
N TRP A 120 5.63 -3.49 -10.16
CA TRP A 120 6.43 -4.29 -11.08
C TRP A 120 7.73 -3.56 -11.40
N THR A 121 8.69 -4.31 -11.92
CA THR A 121 9.98 -3.78 -12.34
C THR A 121 10.16 -3.97 -13.84
N GLU A 122 10.86 -3.02 -14.48
CA GLU A 122 11.24 -3.09 -15.88
C GLU A 122 12.72 -2.73 -16.00
N VAL A 123 13.44 -3.47 -16.84
CA VAL A 123 14.86 -3.23 -17.08
C VAL A 123 15.08 -3.06 -18.57
N ASP A 124 15.67 -1.94 -18.96
CA ASP A 124 16.13 -1.70 -20.33
C ASP A 124 17.66 -1.64 -20.38
N ARG A 125 18.22 -1.17 -21.50
CA ARG A 125 19.69 -1.10 -21.68
C ARG A 125 20.38 -0.10 -20.74
N ARG A 126 19.67 0.92 -20.25
CA ARG A 126 20.24 2.04 -19.48
C ARG A 126 19.60 2.21 -18.11
N THR A 127 18.34 1.82 -17.94
CA THR A 127 17.57 2.08 -16.73
C THR A 127 16.96 0.83 -16.13
N PHE A 128 16.86 0.84 -14.81
CA PHE A 128 16.00 -0.03 -14.03
C PHE A 128 14.84 0.83 -13.51
N ARG A 129 13.60 0.35 -13.63
CA ARG A 129 12.40 1.08 -13.25
C ARG A 129 11.58 0.26 -12.29
N PHE A 130 11.23 0.83 -11.15
CA PHE A 130 10.18 0.32 -10.27
C PHE A 130 8.92 1.12 -10.52
N ARG A 131 7.80 0.45 -10.78
CA ARG A 131 6.53 1.09 -11.10
C ARG A 131 5.44 0.66 -10.14
N HIS A 132 4.54 1.58 -9.85
CA HIS A 132 3.40 1.38 -8.97
C HIS A 132 2.14 1.96 -9.60
N ALA A 133 1.04 1.20 -9.55
CA ALA A 133 -0.27 1.68 -9.97
C ALA A 133 -1.33 1.16 -9.00
N ALA A 134 -2.08 2.09 -8.39
CA ALA A 134 -3.19 1.76 -7.50
C ALA A 134 -4.47 2.44 -8.01
N PRO A 135 -5.43 1.69 -8.60
CA PRO A 135 -6.71 2.23 -9.00
C PRO A 135 -7.45 2.87 -7.82
N GLY A 136 -7.85 4.14 -7.97
CA GLY A 136 -8.43 4.94 -6.89
C GLY A 136 -7.49 5.13 -5.68
N GLY A 137 -6.18 4.99 -5.88
CA GLY A 137 -5.16 5.27 -4.89
C GLY A 137 -5.09 6.76 -4.56
N LEU A 138 -4.59 7.07 -3.37
CA LEU A 138 -4.37 8.46 -2.96
C LEU A 138 -2.96 8.92 -3.35
N PRO A 139 -2.80 10.14 -3.88
CA PRO A 139 -1.49 10.75 -4.12
C PRO A 139 -0.55 10.61 -2.92
N SER A 140 -1.02 10.97 -1.73
CA SER A 140 -0.24 10.94 -0.49
C SER A 140 0.26 9.53 -0.13
N LEU A 141 -0.49 8.46 -0.42
CA LEU A 141 -0.02 7.08 -0.19
C LEU A 141 1.03 6.63 -1.21
N ALA A 142 0.93 7.08 -2.46
CA ALA A 142 1.96 6.84 -3.47
C ALA A 142 3.26 7.59 -3.14
N GLU A 143 3.15 8.86 -2.73
CA GLU A 143 4.26 9.67 -2.23
C GLU A 143 4.98 9.01 -1.05
N LEU A 144 4.22 8.51 -0.06
CA LEU A 144 4.77 7.77 1.08
C LEU A 144 5.52 6.50 0.64
N LEU A 145 4.91 5.69 -0.24
CA LEU A 145 5.51 4.45 -0.72
C LEU A 145 6.83 4.71 -1.48
N LEU A 146 6.80 5.60 -2.47
CA LEU A 146 7.98 5.88 -3.29
C LEU A 146 9.08 6.57 -2.47
N GLY A 147 8.71 7.49 -1.56
CA GLY A 147 9.64 8.09 -0.62
C GLY A 147 10.32 7.05 0.27
N LEU A 148 9.56 6.07 0.80
CA LEU A 148 10.11 5.02 1.63
C LEU A 148 11.11 4.16 0.86
N ILE A 149 10.80 3.80 -0.39
CA ILE A 149 11.70 3.02 -1.24
C ILE A 149 13.02 3.77 -1.48
N VAL A 150 12.98 5.10 -1.70
CA VAL A 150 14.19 5.93 -1.84
C VAL A 150 15.03 5.88 -0.58
N GLU A 151 14.41 6.02 0.59
CA GLU A 151 15.12 6.01 1.87
C GLU A 151 15.69 4.62 2.23
N ARG A 152 15.00 3.54 1.85
CA ARG A 152 15.57 2.18 1.95
C ARG A 152 16.72 1.98 0.99
N ALA A 153 16.63 2.50 -0.23
CA ALA A 153 17.73 2.44 -1.17
C ALA A 153 18.96 3.21 -0.65
N ARG A 154 18.78 4.34 0.03
CA ARG A 154 19.85 5.05 0.75
C ARG A 154 20.46 4.23 1.88
N THR A 155 19.63 3.51 2.63
CA THR A 155 20.10 2.62 3.70
C THR A 155 20.95 1.49 3.12
N MET A 156 20.58 0.94 1.96
CA MET A 156 21.28 -0.20 1.33
C MET A 156 22.53 0.19 0.55
N PHE A 157 22.51 1.33 -0.14
CA PHE A 157 23.53 1.73 -1.13
C PHE A 157 24.29 3.00 -0.74
N GLY A 158 23.97 3.60 0.41
CA GLY A 158 24.66 4.78 0.97
C GLY A 158 23.81 6.05 0.94
N PRO A 159 24.10 7.03 1.82
CA PRO A 159 23.25 8.21 2.05
C PRO A 159 23.15 9.15 0.83
N ALA A 160 24.15 9.15 -0.04
CA ALA A 160 24.15 9.93 -1.28
C ALA A 160 23.38 9.27 -2.42
N PHE A 161 22.88 8.04 -2.22
CA PHE A 161 22.14 7.32 -3.24
C PHE A 161 20.83 8.04 -3.59
N ALA A 162 20.58 8.15 -4.89
CA ALA A 162 19.40 8.80 -5.44
C ALA A 162 18.98 8.11 -6.76
N PRO A 163 17.69 7.85 -6.98
CA PRO A 163 17.17 7.60 -8.33
C PRO A 163 17.53 8.73 -9.29
N ARG A 164 17.49 8.45 -10.59
CA ARG A 164 17.60 9.46 -11.65
C ARG A 164 16.39 10.39 -11.69
N LEU A 165 15.22 9.85 -11.37
CA LEU A 165 13.94 10.54 -11.50
C LEU A 165 12.86 9.81 -10.73
N ILE A 166 11.94 10.57 -10.16
CA ILE A 166 10.66 10.09 -9.66
C ILE A 166 9.54 10.67 -10.53
N ARG A 167 8.62 9.82 -10.99
CA ARG A 167 7.39 10.26 -11.65
C ARG A 167 6.20 9.88 -10.82
N PHE A 168 5.33 10.83 -10.55
CA PHE A 168 4.03 10.57 -9.94
C PHE A 168 2.92 10.59 -11.00
N ALA A 169 1.94 9.71 -10.85
CA ALA A 169 0.80 9.65 -11.76
C ALA A 169 -0.14 10.85 -11.58
N HIS A 170 -0.26 11.32 -10.34
CA HIS A 170 -1.17 12.40 -9.97
C HIS A 170 -0.63 13.78 -10.38
N ALA A 171 -1.51 14.79 -10.33
CA ALA A 171 -1.11 16.19 -10.38
C ALA A 171 -0.44 16.59 -9.05
N PRO A 172 0.55 17.49 -9.07
CA PRO A 172 1.25 17.86 -7.85
C PRO A 172 0.37 18.68 -6.89
N SER A 173 0.54 18.49 -5.58
CA SER A 173 -0.12 19.31 -4.55
C SER A 173 0.66 20.59 -4.22
N SER A 174 1.91 20.70 -4.70
CA SER A 174 2.83 21.83 -4.49
C SER A 174 3.77 22.01 -5.70
N ALA A 175 4.66 22.99 -5.68
CA ALA A 175 5.67 23.13 -6.73
C ALA A 175 6.58 21.90 -6.78
N ALA A 176 6.97 21.45 -7.98
CA ALA A 176 7.86 20.29 -8.14
C ALA A 176 9.18 20.45 -7.36
N SER A 177 9.73 21.67 -7.29
CA SER A 177 10.93 21.98 -6.51
C SER A 177 10.81 21.64 -5.02
N ALA A 178 9.61 21.73 -4.43
CA ALA A 178 9.39 21.36 -3.03
C ALA A 178 9.50 19.83 -2.83
N TYR A 179 9.02 19.05 -3.79
CA TYR A 179 9.22 17.60 -3.79
C TYR A 179 10.71 17.25 -3.95
N GLU A 180 11.40 17.94 -4.87
CA GLU A 180 12.83 17.76 -5.13
C GLU A 180 13.69 18.13 -3.92
N GLU A 181 13.35 19.18 -3.18
CA GLU A 181 14.01 19.56 -1.93
C GLU A 181 13.84 18.49 -0.85
N VAL A 182 12.62 17.94 -0.72
CA VAL A 182 12.35 16.86 0.23
C VAL A 182 13.11 15.60 -0.19
N LEU A 183 13.00 15.19 -1.45
CA LEU A 183 13.52 13.90 -1.90
C LEU A 183 15.00 13.91 -2.24
N GLY A 184 15.58 15.05 -2.63
CA GLY A 184 16.92 15.13 -3.22
C GLY A 184 17.00 14.44 -4.59
N VAL A 185 15.89 14.39 -5.33
CA VAL A 185 15.77 13.67 -6.62
C VAL A 185 14.88 14.51 -7.54
N PRO A 186 15.18 14.60 -8.85
CA PRO A 186 14.27 15.24 -9.82
C PRO A 186 12.87 14.62 -9.80
N VAL A 187 11.82 15.45 -9.92
CA VAL A 187 10.42 14.98 -9.86
C VAL A 187 9.60 15.46 -11.06
N GLN A 188 8.81 14.54 -11.63
CA GLN A 188 7.84 14.82 -12.70
C GLN A 188 6.44 14.31 -12.32
N PHE A 189 5.41 14.87 -12.95
CA PHE A 189 4.00 14.56 -12.69
C PHE A 189 3.24 14.26 -13.99
N GLY A 190 2.03 13.72 -13.87
CA GLY A 190 1.10 13.52 -14.99
C GLY A 190 1.36 12.26 -15.82
N GLY A 191 1.94 11.21 -15.22
CA GLY A 191 2.10 9.89 -15.83
C GLY A 191 0.86 8.98 -15.65
N GLY A 192 0.84 7.81 -16.31
CA GLY A 192 -0.21 6.81 -16.11
C GLY A 192 -0.04 5.93 -14.86
N PHE A 193 1.12 6.00 -14.21
CA PHE A 193 1.53 5.24 -13.02
C PHE A 193 2.69 5.95 -12.34
N ASP A 194 2.95 5.62 -11.08
CA ASP A 194 4.11 6.12 -10.34
C ASP A 194 5.36 5.32 -10.73
N GLU A 195 6.51 5.97 -10.80
CA GLU A 195 7.76 5.38 -11.29
C GLU A 195 8.98 5.92 -10.55
N LEU A 196 9.85 5.01 -10.10
CA LEU A 196 11.23 5.31 -9.72
C LEU A 196 12.16 4.83 -10.83
N VAL A 197 12.98 5.73 -11.36
CA VAL A 197 13.95 5.43 -12.43
C VAL A 197 15.35 5.44 -11.84
N PHE A 198 16.08 4.35 -12.01
CA PHE A 198 17.46 4.19 -11.57
C PHE A 198 18.37 3.90 -12.76
N ASP A 199 19.68 4.13 -12.60
CA ASP A 199 20.65 3.54 -13.52
C ASP A 199 20.60 2.03 -13.44
N ARG A 200 20.76 1.36 -14.60
CA ARG A 200 20.69 -0.10 -14.70
C ARG A 200 21.64 -0.82 -13.74
N ASP A 201 22.77 -0.21 -13.41
CA ASP A 201 23.81 -0.81 -12.58
C ASP A 201 23.33 -1.14 -11.15
N ILE A 202 22.24 -0.53 -10.70
CA ILE A 202 21.58 -0.86 -9.42
C ILE A 202 21.23 -2.36 -9.32
N VAL A 203 20.91 -3.01 -10.44
CA VAL A 203 20.60 -4.44 -10.51
C VAL A 203 21.75 -5.28 -9.95
N ARG A 204 22.99 -4.82 -10.12
CA ARG A 204 24.20 -5.51 -9.65
C ARG A 204 24.81 -4.90 -8.39
N ALA A 205 24.27 -3.77 -7.92
CA ALA A 205 24.79 -3.10 -6.74
C ALA A 205 24.66 -4.04 -5.53
N PRO A 206 25.75 -4.31 -4.80
CA PRO A 206 25.69 -5.12 -3.59
C PRO A 206 24.96 -4.35 -2.49
N VAL A 207 24.12 -5.03 -1.74
CA VAL A 207 23.54 -4.47 -0.51
C VAL A 207 24.56 -4.65 0.61
N ALA A 208 24.89 -3.56 1.30
CA ALA A 208 25.95 -3.57 2.32
C ALA A 208 25.64 -4.55 3.47
N SER A 209 24.38 -4.65 3.87
CA SER A 209 23.89 -5.50 4.96
C SER A 209 23.44 -6.90 4.52
N HIS A 210 23.85 -7.38 3.34
CA HIS A 210 23.43 -8.69 2.85
C HIS A 210 23.71 -9.81 3.86
N ASP A 211 22.73 -10.67 4.07
CA ASP A 211 22.82 -11.83 4.95
C ASP A 211 21.98 -12.97 4.35
N PRO A 212 22.58 -13.85 3.54
CA PRO A 212 21.85 -14.92 2.87
C PRO A 212 21.16 -15.90 3.83
N ALA A 213 21.73 -16.11 5.02
CA ALA A 213 21.18 -17.04 6.01
C ALA A 213 19.92 -16.45 6.65
N LEU A 214 20.00 -15.21 7.13
CA LEU A 214 18.83 -14.50 7.66
C LEU A 214 17.76 -14.31 6.57
N ARG A 215 18.17 -13.99 5.34
CA ARG A 215 17.25 -13.88 4.21
C ARG A 215 16.47 -15.17 3.99
N GLY A 216 17.11 -16.34 4.04
CA GLY A 216 16.42 -17.62 3.89
C GLY A 216 15.30 -17.82 4.92
N ILE A 217 15.53 -17.41 6.16
CA ILE A 217 14.53 -17.46 7.24
C ILE A 217 13.38 -16.48 6.94
N LEU A 218 13.70 -15.25 6.58
CA LEU A 218 12.70 -14.22 6.29
C LEU A 218 11.84 -14.58 5.07
N VAL A 219 12.45 -15.15 4.02
CA VAL A 219 11.75 -15.60 2.81
C VAL A 219 10.75 -16.71 3.17
N ALA A 220 11.14 -17.68 4.00
CA ALA A 220 10.23 -18.74 4.43
C ALA A 220 9.01 -18.18 5.17
N GLN A 221 9.23 -17.23 6.09
CA GLN A 221 8.14 -16.56 6.82
C GLN A 221 7.24 -15.72 5.89
N ALA A 222 7.83 -15.01 4.93
CA ALA A 222 7.11 -14.19 3.98
C ALA A 222 6.28 -15.02 3.00
N GLU A 223 6.80 -16.16 2.53
CA GLU A 223 6.06 -17.12 1.70
C GLU A 223 4.87 -17.73 2.45
N GLU A 224 5.04 -18.07 3.72
CA GLU A 224 3.95 -18.58 4.56
C GLU A 224 2.85 -17.52 4.74
N ALA A 225 3.23 -16.28 5.02
CA ALA A 225 2.30 -15.16 5.14
C ALA A 225 1.59 -14.86 3.82
N LEU A 226 2.30 -14.91 2.69
CA LEU A 226 1.75 -14.66 1.36
C LEU A 226 0.79 -15.77 0.95
N SER A 227 1.11 -17.02 1.28
CA SER A 227 0.25 -18.18 1.04
C SER A 227 -1.06 -18.06 1.82
N ARG A 228 -1.00 -17.68 3.11
CA ARG A 228 -2.19 -17.39 3.92
C ARG A 228 -3.03 -16.27 3.31
N LEU A 229 -2.39 -15.15 2.93
CA LEU A 229 -3.08 -14.03 2.28
C LEU A 229 -3.83 -14.50 1.01
N HIS A 230 -3.20 -15.30 0.17
CA HIS A 230 -3.84 -15.84 -1.03
C HIS A 230 -5.04 -16.75 -0.72
N LEU A 231 -4.97 -17.54 0.35
CA LEU A 231 -6.10 -18.36 0.80
C LEU A 231 -7.26 -17.50 1.30
N ASP A 232 -6.97 -16.50 2.12
CA ASP A 232 -7.98 -15.57 2.67
C ASP A 232 -8.66 -14.78 1.55
N LEU A 233 -7.89 -14.25 0.59
CA LEU A 233 -8.43 -13.53 -0.56
C LEU A 233 -9.28 -14.43 -1.46
N ARG A 234 -8.88 -15.70 -1.64
CA ARG A 234 -9.70 -16.67 -2.37
C ARG A 234 -11.00 -16.97 -1.65
N ALA A 235 -10.96 -17.19 -0.35
CA ALA A 235 -12.15 -17.44 0.49
C ALA A 235 -13.10 -16.23 0.46
N ALA A 236 -12.59 -15.01 0.66
CA ALA A 236 -13.37 -13.78 0.56
C ALA A 236 -13.99 -13.63 -0.84
N SER A 237 -13.22 -13.86 -1.91
CA SER A 237 -13.75 -13.79 -3.27
C SER A 237 -14.83 -14.84 -3.57
N ALA A 238 -14.76 -16.02 -2.95
CA ALA A 238 -15.77 -17.07 -3.10
C ALA A 238 -17.07 -16.66 -2.40
N LEU A 239 -16.96 -16.15 -1.17
CA LEU A 239 -18.11 -15.59 -0.44
C LEU A 239 -18.76 -14.44 -1.21
N ASP A 240 -17.97 -13.52 -1.78
CA ASP A 240 -18.49 -12.41 -2.59
C ASP A 240 -19.17 -12.91 -3.88
N ARG A 241 -18.59 -13.92 -4.54
CA ARG A 241 -19.18 -14.54 -5.75
C ARG A 241 -20.52 -15.20 -5.47
N GLU A 242 -20.76 -15.69 -4.26
CA GLU A 242 -22.04 -16.30 -3.88
C GLU A 242 -23.02 -15.24 -3.35
N PHE A 243 -22.54 -14.35 -2.50
CA PHE A 243 -23.38 -13.35 -1.82
C PHE A 243 -23.84 -12.24 -2.76
N VAL A 244 -22.98 -11.70 -3.62
CA VAL A 244 -23.35 -10.55 -4.48
C VAL A 244 -24.45 -10.90 -5.49
N PRO A 245 -24.42 -12.04 -6.21
CA PRO A 245 -25.53 -12.44 -7.08
C PRO A 245 -26.82 -12.69 -6.30
N ALA A 246 -26.74 -13.35 -5.14
CA ALA A 246 -27.90 -13.57 -4.29
C ALA A 246 -28.50 -12.24 -3.81
N PHE A 247 -27.67 -11.30 -3.35
CA PHE A 247 -28.09 -9.96 -2.93
C PHE A 247 -28.75 -9.19 -4.08
N ARG A 248 -28.15 -9.21 -5.28
CA ARG A 248 -28.74 -8.60 -6.48
C ARG A 248 -30.09 -9.21 -6.84
N HIS A 249 -30.22 -10.53 -6.71
CA HIS A 249 -31.49 -11.22 -6.95
C HIS A 249 -32.56 -10.80 -5.92
N ALA A 250 -32.22 -10.78 -4.64
CA ALA A 250 -33.13 -10.34 -3.58
C ALA A 250 -33.53 -8.86 -3.75
N LEU A 251 -32.58 -8.00 -4.14
CA LEU A 251 -32.85 -6.58 -4.44
C LEU A 251 -33.80 -6.43 -5.63
N ALA A 252 -33.63 -7.22 -6.70
CA ALA A 252 -34.52 -7.19 -7.87
C ALA A 252 -35.96 -7.57 -7.47
N LEU A 253 -36.13 -8.64 -6.70
CA LEU A 253 -37.44 -9.05 -6.18
C LEU A 253 -38.07 -7.98 -5.27
N ALA A 254 -37.27 -7.31 -4.44
CA ALA A 254 -37.73 -6.25 -3.56
C ALA A 254 -38.14 -4.99 -4.33
N LEU A 255 -37.44 -4.67 -5.43
CA LEU A 255 -37.81 -3.60 -6.36
C LEU A 255 -39.13 -3.90 -7.07
N ASP A 256 -39.30 -5.12 -7.59
CA ASP A 256 -40.53 -5.55 -8.26
C ASP A 256 -41.74 -5.53 -7.29
N ALA A 257 -41.50 -5.82 -6.01
CA ALA A 257 -42.51 -5.76 -4.96
C ALA A 257 -42.75 -4.33 -4.40
N GLY A 258 -42.00 -3.32 -4.83
CA GLY A 258 -42.16 -1.92 -4.44
C GLY A 258 -41.58 -1.53 -3.07
N ASP A 259 -40.75 -2.37 -2.45
CA ASP A 259 -40.16 -2.13 -1.13
C ASP A 259 -38.69 -2.60 -1.08
N PRO A 260 -37.76 -1.84 -1.68
CA PRO A 260 -36.34 -2.15 -1.69
C PRO A 260 -35.62 -1.73 -0.39
N SER A 261 -36.24 -1.94 0.77
CA SER A 261 -35.64 -1.59 2.05
C SER A 261 -34.58 -2.61 2.49
N LEU A 262 -33.50 -2.13 3.13
CA LEU A 262 -32.44 -3.00 3.68
C LEU A 262 -32.95 -3.96 4.75
N VAL A 263 -34.04 -3.62 5.45
CA VAL A 263 -34.70 -4.49 6.42
C VAL A 263 -35.27 -5.72 5.70
N ARG A 264 -36.09 -5.49 4.67
CA ARG A 264 -36.72 -6.55 3.88
C ARG A 264 -35.71 -7.43 3.14
N ILE A 265 -34.69 -6.82 2.54
CA ILE A 265 -33.62 -7.60 1.90
C ILE A 265 -32.85 -8.39 2.97
N GLY A 266 -32.59 -7.81 4.15
CA GLY A 266 -31.93 -8.49 5.26
C GLY A 266 -32.66 -9.75 5.71
N GLU A 267 -33.99 -9.69 5.83
CA GLU A 267 -34.84 -10.84 6.16
C GLU A 267 -34.64 -12.01 5.18
N SER A 268 -34.47 -11.74 3.89
CA SER A 268 -34.23 -12.79 2.88
C SER A 268 -32.89 -13.54 3.06
N PHE A 269 -31.95 -12.94 3.79
CA PHE A 269 -30.66 -13.53 4.16
C PHE A 269 -30.60 -13.99 5.62
N GLY A 270 -31.69 -13.86 6.39
CA GLY A 270 -31.68 -14.10 7.84
C GLY A 270 -30.76 -13.13 8.60
N MET A 271 -30.57 -11.91 8.08
CA MET A 271 -29.67 -10.89 8.61
C MET A 271 -30.44 -9.63 9.02
N SER A 272 -29.96 -8.94 10.06
CA SER A 272 -30.46 -7.59 10.33
C SER A 272 -29.96 -6.61 9.25
N ALA A 273 -30.69 -5.51 9.03
CA ALA A 273 -30.29 -4.46 8.09
C ALA A 273 -28.86 -3.94 8.35
N ARG A 274 -28.48 -3.80 9.64
CA ARG A 274 -27.14 -3.36 10.05
C ARG A 274 -26.05 -4.37 9.67
N THR A 275 -26.33 -5.67 9.82
CA THR A 275 -25.38 -6.72 9.43
C THR A 275 -25.25 -6.80 7.91
N LEU A 276 -26.37 -6.68 7.18
CA LEU A 276 -26.39 -6.65 5.73
C LEU A 276 -25.63 -5.44 5.16
N GLN A 277 -25.79 -4.25 5.76
CA GLN A 277 -25.12 -3.01 5.34
C GLN A 277 -23.61 -3.01 5.61
N ARG A 278 -23.15 -3.82 6.57
CA ARG A 278 -21.73 -3.94 6.92
C ARG A 278 -20.98 -4.94 6.02
N ARG A 279 -21.71 -5.92 5.48
CA ARG A 279 -21.20 -6.83 4.45
C ARG A 279 -21.10 -6.11 3.11
#